data_AF-A0A959XNY3-F1
#
_entry.id   AF-A0A959XNY3-F1
#
_cell.length_a   1.000
_cell.length_b   1.000
_cell.length_c   1.000
_cell.angle_alpha   90.00
_cell.angle_beta   90.00
_cell.angle_gamma   90.00
#
_symmetry.space_group_name_H-M   'P 1'
#
loop_
_entity.id
_entity.type
_entity.pdbx_description
1 polymer ?
#
loop_
_entity_poly.entity_id
_entity_poly.type
_entity_poly.pdbx_seq_one_letter_code
_entity_poly.pdbx_strand_id
1 'polypeptide(L)'
;MVRTFLATASILSAFATLPAMGQSQVLSYRWLNQPCADNLNCSEGCSACNLPSSDNASFLGTSMIWIGVQPPCPHPVTPGDNAIYTNGWPTFVQGTTYGKLSALTTTPLHVDSVIIVHRRAVEGPARLKVSYGQDPTMPMVEAADVEVPNAYTTTVITDLGCIEVPTGAAYGSFQLMLQPYSGNGDNWLLDELRIVGSPCSTTTTGIAEYTRYSDRAGTYYDVLGRPVGNDPAPGVYGPAPGVYNGPQRVVRVN
;
A
#
# COMPACT_ATOMS: atom_id res chain seq x y z
N MET A 1 -9.35 61.96 -35.02
CA MET A 1 -10.47 61.08 -34.64
C MET A 1 -9.98 59.63 -34.70
N VAL A 2 -10.20 58.93 -33.58
CA VAL A 2 -10.19 57.47 -33.34
C VAL A 2 -8.94 56.67 -33.72
N ARG A 3 -8.12 56.38 -32.70
CA ARG A 3 -7.14 55.27 -32.65
C ARG A 3 -7.86 54.04 -32.10
N THR A 4 -7.84 52.94 -32.85
CA THR A 4 -8.39 51.66 -32.40
C THR A 4 -7.26 50.82 -31.81
N PHE A 5 -7.29 50.61 -30.49
CA PHE A 5 -6.50 49.62 -29.78
C PHE A 5 -7.24 48.27 -29.84
N LEU A 6 -6.56 47.19 -30.26
CA LEU A 6 -7.03 45.82 -30.08
C LEU A 6 -6.08 45.12 -29.11
N ALA A 7 -6.63 44.83 -27.93
CA ALA A 7 -5.94 44.22 -26.81
C ALA A 7 -5.63 42.74 -27.09
N THR A 8 -4.38 42.35 -26.89
CA THR A 8 -3.94 40.96 -26.81
C THR A 8 -4.32 40.40 -25.44
N ALA A 9 -5.29 39.48 -25.40
CA ALA A 9 -5.63 38.72 -24.21
C ALA A 9 -4.68 37.52 -24.06
N SER A 10 -3.69 37.65 -23.18
CA SER A 10 -2.84 36.52 -22.76
C SER A 10 -3.62 35.63 -21.80
N ILE A 11 -4.06 34.47 -22.27
CA ILE A 11 -4.65 33.41 -21.44
C ILE A 11 -3.52 32.74 -20.67
N LEU A 12 -3.36 33.04 -19.39
CA LEU A 12 -2.54 32.26 -18.47
C LEU A 12 -3.26 30.92 -18.20
N SER A 13 -2.77 29.84 -18.79
CA SER A 13 -3.16 28.48 -18.42
C SER A 13 -2.57 28.15 -17.05
N ALA A 14 -3.40 28.21 -16.00
CA ALA A 14 -3.08 27.64 -14.70
C ALA A 14 -3.10 26.10 -14.84
N PHE A 15 -1.91 25.49 -14.93
CA PHE A 15 -1.77 24.05 -14.69
C PHE A 15 -2.10 23.78 -13.23
N ALA A 16 -3.34 23.37 -12.96
CA ALA A 16 -3.71 22.78 -11.69
C ALA A 16 -2.95 21.45 -11.56
N THR A 17 -1.88 21.44 -10.77
CA THR A 17 -1.26 20.21 -10.28
C THR A 17 -2.25 19.56 -9.32
N LEU A 18 -3.10 18.68 -9.85
CA LEU A 18 -3.86 17.74 -9.02
C LEU A 18 -2.84 16.97 -8.18
N PRO A 19 -3.01 16.87 -6.84
CA PRO A 19 -2.23 15.94 -6.07
C PRO A 19 -2.48 14.55 -6.65
N ALA A 20 -1.42 13.85 -7.04
CA ALA A 20 -1.51 12.45 -7.42
C ALA A 20 -2.03 11.69 -6.20
N MET A 21 -3.33 11.40 -6.19
CA MET A 21 -3.89 10.43 -5.25
C MET A 21 -3.20 9.11 -5.59
N GLY A 22 -2.26 8.69 -4.73
CA GLY A 22 -1.57 7.42 -4.88
C GLY A 22 -2.58 6.30 -5.01
N GLN A 23 -2.65 5.67 -6.17
CA GLN A 23 -3.53 4.53 -6.37
C GLN A 23 -3.04 3.39 -5.48
N SER A 24 -3.95 2.80 -4.70
CA SER A 24 -3.67 1.56 -3.98
C SER A 24 -3.31 0.47 -4.99
N GLN A 25 -2.28 -0.29 -4.69
CA GLN A 25 -1.71 -1.34 -5.53
C GLN A 25 -2.06 -2.69 -4.89
N VAL A 26 -2.49 -3.65 -5.70
CA VAL A 26 -2.96 -4.96 -5.21
C VAL A 26 -2.26 -6.08 -5.98
N LEU A 27 -1.76 -7.06 -5.23
CA LEU A 27 -1.41 -8.38 -5.73
C LEU A 27 -2.42 -9.38 -5.17
N SER A 28 -3.19 -10.04 -6.02
CA SER A 28 -4.17 -11.05 -5.61
C SER A 28 -3.84 -12.40 -6.22
N TYR A 29 -3.61 -13.39 -5.36
CA TYR A 29 -3.47 -14.79 -5.70
C TYR A 29 -4.82 -15.47 -5.51
N ARG A 30 -5.36 -15.94 -6.64
CA ARG A 30 -6.55 -16.79 -6.70
C ARG A 30 -6.21 -17.95 -7.61
N TRP A 31 -6.53 -19.17 -7.18
CA TRP A 31 -6.16 -20.38 -7.91
C TRP A 31 -7.25 -20.76 -8.92
N LEU A 32 -7.48 -19.84 -9.85
CA LEU A 32 -8.49 -19.99 -10.90
C LEU A 32 -8.11 -21.13 -11.85
N ASN A 33 -9.13 -21.85 -12.32
CA ASN A 33 -8.95 -22.86 -13.35
C ASN A 33 -8.81 -22.20 -14.74
N GLN A 34 -7.65 -21.62 -14.99
CA GLN A 34 -7.31 -20.96 -16.25
C GLN A 34 -5.87 -21.27 -16.67
N PRO A 35 -5.57 -21.30 -17.97
CA PRO A 35 -4.21 -21.51 -18.44
C PRO A 35 -3.32 -20.32 -18.08
N CYS A 36 -2.12 -20.58 -17.57
CA CYS A 36 -1.09 -19.57 -17.35
C CYS A 36 0.32 -20.20 -17.32
N ALA A 37 1.36 -19.38 -17.19
CA ALA A 37 2.74 -19.83 -17.31
C ALA A 37 3.21 -20.75 -16.16
N ASP A 38 2.59 -20.64 -14.98
CA ASP A 38 2.82 -21.53 -13.85
C ASP A 38 1.50 -22.18 -13.40
N ASN A 39 1.36 -23.48 -13.62
CA ASN A 39 0.11 -24.20 -13.45
C ASN A 39 0.30 -25.38 -12.49
N LEU A 40 -0.51 -25.40 -11.43
CA LEU A 40 -0.56 -26.49 -10.46
C LEU A 40 -1.46 -27.58 -11.01
N ASN A 41 -0.93 -28.80 -11.13
CA ASN A 41 -1.64 -29.94 -11.67
C ASN A 41 -1.55 -31.11 -10.71
N CYS A 42 -2.69 -31.78 -10.49
CA CYS A 42 -2.74 -32.98 -9.68
C CYS A 42 -3.31 -34.17 -10.43
N SER A 43 -2.99 -35.37 -9.95
CA SER A 43 -3.33 -36.65 -10.59
C SER A 43 -4.83 -36.85 -10.80
N GLU A 44 -5.66 -36.16 -10.03
CA GLU A 44 -7.12 -36.21 -10.11
C GLU A 44 -7.71 -35.26 -11.17
N GLY A 45 -6.86 -34.61 -11.98
CA GLY A 45 -7.28 -33.81 -13.14
C GLY A 45 -7.68 -32.37 -12.82
N CYS A 46 -7.48 -31.91 -11.58
CA CYS A 46 -7.69 -30.51 -11.22
C CYS A 46 -6.43 -29.68 -11.55
N SER A 47 -6.66 -28.52 -12.17
CA SER A 47 -5.62 -27.56 -12.53
C SER A 47 -5.96 -26.15 -12.03
N ALA A 48 -4.94 -25.39 -11.62
CA ALA A 48 -5.10 -24.00 -11.24
C ALA A 48 -3.87 -23.16 -11.54
N CYS A 49 -4.10 -21.90 -11.89
CA CYS A 49 -3.03 -20.94 -12.09
C CYS A 49 -2.36 -20.55 -10.76
N ASN A 50 -1.03 -20.53 -10.74
CA ASN A 50 -0.22 -20.10 -9.58
C ASN A 50 0.53 -18.79 -9.87
N LEU A 51 -0.19 -17.82 -10.43
CA LEU A 51 0.34 -16.48 -10.64
C LEU A 51 -0.58 -15.47 -10.00
N PRO A 52 -0.03 -14.36 -9.48
CA PRO A 52 -0.86 -13.27 -9.03
C PRO A 52 -1.57 -12.65 -10.23
N SER A 53 -2.81 -12.25 -10.03
CA SER A 53 -3.39 -11.14 -10.78
C SER A 53 -2.73 -9.86 -10.27
N SER A 54 -2.02 -9.16 -11.15
CA SER A 54 -1.43 -7.85 -10.87
C SER A 54 -2.13 -6.81 -11.74
N ASP A 55 -2.79 -5.84 -11.12
CA ASP A 55 -3.40 -4.71 -11.83
C ASP A 55 -2.40 -3.56 -12.06
N ASN A 56 -1.17 -3.69 -11.57
CA ASN A 56 -0.19 -2.62 -11.56
C ASN A 56 1.21 -3.09 -12.00
N ALA A 57 1.83 -2.35 -12.92
CA ALA A 57 3.19 -2.62 -13.40
C ALA A 57 4.27 -2.32 -12.34
N SER A 58 4.00 -1.47 -11.36
CA SER A 58 4.97 -1.12 -10.31
C SER A 58 5.00 -2.11 -9.16
N PHE A 59 4.05 -3.05 -9.08
CA PHE A 59 3.97 -4.04 -8.01
C PHE A 59 3.76 -5.44 -8.59
N LEU A 60 4.81 -6.25 -8.54
CA LEU A 60 4.93 -7.52 -9.27
C LEU A 60 5.14 -8.67 -8.27
N GLY A 61 4.36 -9.73 -8.36
CA GLY A 61 4.53 -10.93 -7.52
C GLY A 61 5.13 -12.11 -8.27
N THR A 62 5.80 -13.00 -7.55
CA THR A 62 6.21 -14.32 -8.06
C THR A 62 5.09 -15.33 -7.90
N SER A 63 5.25 -16.53 -8.46
CA SER A 63 4.40 -17.64 -8.02
C SER A 63 4.64 -18.00 -6.56
N MET A 64 3.66 -18.62 -5.92
CA MET A 64 3.84 -19.19 -4.59
C MET A 64 4.68 -20.47 -4.71
N ILE A 65 5.61 -20.68 -3.79
CA ILE A 65 6.40 -21.91 -3.69
C ILE A 65 6.07 -22.64 -2.40
N TRP A 66 6.16 -23.96 -2.40
CA TRP A 66 5.90 -24.81 -1.24
C TRP A 66 7.10 -25.71 -1.00
N ILE A 67 7.66 -25.64 0.20
CA ILE A 67 8.88 -26.36 0.58
C ILE A 67 8.56 -27.26 1.78
N GLY A 68 9.08 -28.49 1.74
CA GLY A 68 8.97 -29.47 2.82
C GLY A 68 7.57 -30.04 3.07
N VAL A 69 6.60 -29.70 2.23
CA VAL A 69 5.23 -30.21 2.27
C VAL A 69 4.93 -31.01 1.00
N GLN A 70 3.83 -31.78 1.01
CA GLN A 70 3.37 -32.43 -0.21
C GLN A 70 3.04 -31.38 -1.28
N PRO A 71 3.21 -31.71 -2.58
CA PRO A 71 2.89 -30.78 -3.66
C PRO A 71 1.47 -30.20 -3.48
N PRO A 72 1.30 -28.87 -3.64
CA PRO A 72 0.00 -28.23 -3.55
C PRO A 72 -0.93 -28.79 -4.63
N CYS A 73 -2.18 -28.99 -4.26
CA CYS A 73 -3.19 -29.47 -5.19
C CYS A 73 -4.43 -28.58 -5.23
N PRO A 74 -4.95 -28.27 -6.44
CA PRO A 74 -6.21 -27.54 -6.55
C PRO A 74 -7.37 -28.37 -6.00
N HIS A 75 -8.20 -27.73 -5.17
CA HIS A 75 -9.45 -28.24 -4.61
C HIS A 75 -10.60 -27.32 -5.06
N PRO A 76 -11.56 -27.81 -5.86
CA PRO A 76 -12.67 -26.99 -6.32
C PRO A 76 -13.49 -26.43 -5.14
N VAL A 77 -13.62 -25.10 -5.05
CA VAL A 77 -14.48 -24.43 -4.07
C VAL A 77 -15.80 -24.03 -4.74
N THR A 78 -15.69 -23.41 -5.92
CA THR A 78 -16.82 -23.12 -6.81
C THR A 78 -16.41 -23.38 -8.26
N PRO A 79 -17.36 -23.46 -9.22
CA PRO A 79 -16.99 -23.68 -10.62
C PRO A 79 -16.01 -22.62 -11.13
N GLY A 80 -14.79 -23.05 -11.51
CA GLY A 80 -13.74 -22.18 -12.03
C GLY A 80 -12.82 -21.54 -10.99
N ASP A 81 -13.13 -21.69 -9.70
CA ASP A 81 -12.31 -21.17 -8.59
C ASP A 81 -11.90 -22.32 -7.65
N ASN A 82 -10.61 -22.41 -7.37
CA ASN A 82 -10.06 -23.44 -6.51
C ASN A 82 -9.36 -22.81 -5.32
N ALA A 83 -9.41 -23.54 -4.20
CA ALA A 83 -8.41 -23.40 -3.16
C ALA A 83 -7.24 -24.33 -3.47
N ILE A 84 -6.09 -24.07 -2.86
CA ILE A 84 -4.98 -25.00 -2.80
C ILE A 84 -5.03 -25.73 -1.48
N TYR A 85 -5.10 -27.05 -1.55
CA TYR A 85 -4.86 -27.88 -0.38
C TYR A 85 -3.41 -28.34 -0.32
N THR A 86 -2.88 -28.42 0.90
CA THR A 86 -1.50 -28.84 1.19
C THR A 86 -1.48 -29.72 2.44
N ASN A 87 -0.55 -30.68 2.47
CA ASN A 87 -0.37 -31.66 3.54
C ASN A 87 1.08 -31.75 4.01
N GLY A 88 1.29 -32.43 5.14
CA GLY A 88 2.63 -32.63 5.69
C GLY A 88 3.11 -31.48 6.56
N TRP A 89 2.19 -30.67 7.08
CA TRP A 89 2.50 -29.59 8.02
C TRP A 89 2.93 -30.15 9.38
N PRO A 90 3.99 -29.61 10.00
CA PRO A 90 4.52 -30.13 11.25
C PRO A 90 3.68 -29.73 12.46
N THR A 91 3.87 -30.43 13.59
CA THR A 91 3.26 -30.05 14.88
C THR A 91 3.81 -28.73 15.42
N PHE A 92 5.07 -28.40 15.10
CA PHE A 92 5.73 -27.15 15.49
C PHE A 92 6.33 -26.47 14.27
N VAL A 93 6.44 -25.14 14.29
CA VAL A 93 7.05 -24.38 13.19
C VAL A 93 8.48 -24.87 12.92
N GLN A 94 8.80 -25.13 11.64
CA GLN A 94 10.13 -25.54 11.19
C GLN A 94 10.57 -24.69 10.01
N GLY A 95 11.85 -24.33 9.94
CA GLY A 95 12.40 -23.56 8.81
C GLY A 95 12.43 -24.32 7.48
N THR A 96 12.11 -25.61 7.48
CA THR A 96 12.10 -26.49 6.31
C THR A 96 10.70 -26.70 5.72
N THR A 97 9.64 -26.22 6.37
CA THR A 97 8.25 -26.38 5.91
C THR A 97 7.57 -25.01 5.81
N TYR A 98 7.26 -24.57 4.59
CA TYR A 98 6.63 -23.27 4.36
C TYR A 98 6.04 -23.13 2.96
N GLY A 99 5.02 -22.28 2.85
CA GLY A 99 4.65 -21.60 1.62
C GLY A 99 5.36 -20.24 1.57
N LYS A 100 5.92 -19.83 0.43
CA LYS A 100 6.57 -18.52 0.30
C LYS A 100 6.21 -17.88 -1.03
N LEU A 101 6.04 -16.57 -1.02
CA LEU A 101 6.02 -15.74 -2.22
C LEU A 101 7.01 -14.60 -2.04
N SER A 102 7.47 -14.08 -3.17
CA SER A 102 8.24 -12.85 -3.22
C SER A 102 7.50 -11.85 -4.08
N ALA A 103 7.70 -10.57 -3.82
CA ALA A 103 7.22 -9.54 -4.70
C ALA A 103 8.27 -8.44 -4.83
N LEU A 104 8.21 -7.75 -5.96
CA LEU A 104 9.09 -6.65 -6.33
C LEU A 104 8.25 -5.40 -6.51
N THR A 105 8.84 -4.26 -6.13
CA THR A 105 8.25 -2.96 -6.36
C THR A 105 9.24 -2.04 -7.06
N THR A 106 8.78 -1.29 -8.07
CA THR A 106 9.62 -0.30 -8.77
C THR A 106 9.60 1.07 -8.09
N THR A 107 8.72 1.27 -7.11
CA THR A 107 8.59 2.50 -6.32
C THR A 107 8.45 2.17 -4.83
N PRO A 108 8.83 3.07 -3.91
CA PRO A 108 8.58 2.85 -2.50
C PRO A 108 7.11 2.54 -2.21
N LEU A 109 6.83 1.41 -1.54
CA LEU A 109 5.49 0.87 -1.33
C LEU A 109 5.28 0.49 0.14
N HIS A 110 4.27 1.06 0.77
CA HIS A 110 3.80 0.70 2.09
C HIS A 110 2.85 -0.49 1.97
N VAL A 111 3.12 -1.58 2.70
CA VAL A 111 2.25 -2.76 2.73
C VAL A 111 1.17 -2.54 3.78
N ASP A 112 0.01 -2.07 3.33
CA ASP A 112 -1.13 -1.73 4.20
C ASP A 112 -1.76 -2.98 4.80
N SER A 113 -1.91 -4.05 4.01
CA SER A 113 -2.45 -5.31 4.52
C SER A 113 -2.08 -6.55 3.71
N VAL A 114 -2.04 -7.67 4.41
CA VAL A 114 -2.05 -9.04 3.87
C VAL A 114 -3.33 -9.72 4.32
N ILE A 115 -4.10 -10.20 3.36
CA ILE A 115 -5.41 -10.81 3.55
C ILE A 115 -5.30 -12.26 3.09
N ILE A 116 -5.65 -13.20 3.97
CA ILE A 116 -5.52 -14.64 3.75
C ILE A 116 -6.89 -15.27 3.98
N VAL A 117 -7.47 -15.88 2.94
CA VAL A 117 -8.69 -16.68 3.05
C VAL A 117 -8.29 -18.14 3.11
N HIS A 118 -8.53 -18.79 4.24
CA HIS A 118 -8.01 -20.14 4.49
C HIS A 118 -8.87 -20.90 5.50
N ARG A 119 -8.67 -22.21 5.55
CA ARG A 119 -9.24 -23.11 6.55
C ARG A 119 -8.36 -24.32 6.76
N ARG A 120 -8.62 -25.07 7.82
CA ARG A 120 -8.10 -26.42 8.01
C ARG A 120 -9.16 -27.47 7.72
N ALA A 121 -8.72 -28.65 7.29
CA ALA A 121 -9.51 -29.86 7.42
C ALA A 121 -9.55 -30.30 8.90
N VAL A 122 -10.31 -31.35 9.22
CA VAL A 122 -10.68 -31.71 10.61
C VAL A 122 -9.43 -31.88 11.49
N GLU A 123 -8.43 -32.58 10.97
CA GLU A 123 -7.15 -32.84 11.66
C GLU A 123 -6.00 -31.97 11.11
N GLY A 124 -6.33 -30.93 10.35
CA GLY A 124 -5.36 -30.05 9.70
C GLY A 124 -4.70 -29.11 10.70
N PRO A 125 -3.70 -28.31 10.26
CA PRO A 125 -2.97 -27.40 11.13
C PRO A 125 -3.92 -26.37 11.77
N ALA A 126 -3.90 -26.31 13.10
CA ALA A 126 -4.74 -25.43 13.90
C ALA A 126 -4.16 -24.01 14.03
N ARG A 127 -2.90 -23.80 13.63
CA ARG A 127 -2.21 -22.52 13.72
C ARG A 127 -1.56 -22.16 12.40
N LEU A 128 -1.48 -20.87 12.11
CA LEU A 128 -0.76 -20.31 10.98
C LEU A 128 0.16 -19.21 11.48
N LYS A 129 1.47 -19.44 11.36
CA LYS A 129 2.48 -18.39 11.51
C LYS A 129 2.73 -17.72 10.17
N VAL A 130 2.70 -16.39 10.16
CA VAL A 130 3.02 -15.56 9.00
C VAL A 130 4.26 -14.74 9.34
N SER A 131 5.25 -14.83 8.46
CA SER A 131 6.50 -14.08 8.58
C SER A 131 6.73 -13.21 7.35
N TYR A 132 7.33 -12.05 7.58
CA TYR A 132 7.54 -11.01 6.59
C TYR A 132 8.99 -10.53 6.62
N GLY A 133 9.56 -10.26 5.44
CA GLY A 133 10.90 -9.68 5.29
C GLY A 133 10.92 -8.64 4.19
N GLN A 134 11.49 -7.46 4.48
CA GLN A 134 11.58 -6.32 3.57
C GLN A 134 12.74 -6.42 2.57
N ASP A 135 13.57 -7.47 2.66
CA ASP A 135 14.66 -7.77 1.73
C ASP A 135 14.98 -9.27 1.86
N PRO A 136 15.27 -10.00 0.77
CA PRO A 136 15.76 -11.38 0.79
C PRO A 136 16.96 -11.65 1.71
N THR A 137 17.76 -10.63 2.00
CA THR A 137 18.96 -10.71 2.85
C THR A 137 18.65 -10.51 4.33
N MET A 138 17.47 -9.96 4.65
CA MET A 138 17.05 -9.76 6.04
C MET A 138 16.40 -11.02 6.60
N PRO A 139 16.59 -11.31 7.91
CA PRO A 139 15.84 -12.36 8.55
C PRO A 139 14.36 -12.02 8.54
N MET A 140 13.51 -13.01 8.25
CA MET A 140 12.06 -12.81 8.32
C MET A 140 11.63 -12.64 9.77
N VAL A 141 10.76 -11.66 9.99
CA VAL A 141 10.17 -11.36 11.30
C VAL A 141 8.75 -11.93 11.33
N GLU A 142 8.32 -12.41 12.49
CA GLU A 142 6.92 -12.84 12.68
C GLU A 142 5.99 -11.62 12.60
N ALA A 143 5.07 -11.66 11.63
CA ALA A 143 4.05 -10.65 11.46
C ALA A 143 2.75 -11.03 12.19
N ALA A 144 2.43 -12.33 12.24
CA ALA A 144 1.29 -12.85 12.97
C ALA A 144 1.42 -14.35 13.29
N ASP A 145 0.75 -14.80 14.34
CA ASP A 145 0.48 -16.21 14.61
C ASP A 145 -1.00 -16.36 15.03
N VAL A 146 -1.80 -16.94 14.15
CA VAL A 146 -3.26 -16.98 14.25
C VAL A 146 -3.80 -18.39 14.29
N GLU A 147 -5.03 -18.54 14.80
CA GLU A 147 -5.77 -19.80 14.71
C GLU A 147 -6.33 -20.02 13.30
N VAL A 148 -6.36 -21.29 12.90
CA VAL A 148 -6.96 -21.71 11.63
C VAL A 148 -8.27 -22.45 11.92
N PRO A 149 -9.43 -21.87 11.55
CA PRO A 149 -10.72 -22.53 11.76
C PRO A 149 -10.98 -23.62 10.74
N ASN A 150 -11.95 -24.48 11.06
CA ASN A 150 -12.41 -25.58 10.20
C ASN A 150 -13.35 -25.12 9.06
N ALA A 151 -13.74 -23.85 9.05
CA ALA A 151 -14.47 -23.19 7.97
C ALA A 151 -13.61 -22.09 7.34
N TYR A 152 -13.89 -21.71 6.10
CA TYR A 152 -13.18 -20.60 5.45
C TYR A 152 -13.36 -19.32 6.26
N THR A 153 -12.24 -18.75 6.69
CA THR A 153 -12.17 -17.46 7.37
C THR A 153 -11.18 -16.55 6.67
N THR A 154 -11.29 -15.27 6.95
CA THR A 154 -10.33 -14.25 6.53
C THR A 154 -9.44 -13.85 7.69
N THR A 155 -8.14 -14.03 7.54
CA THR A 155 -7.12 -13.42 8.40
C THR A 155 -6.60 -12.16 7.72
N VAL A 156 -6.56 -11.05 8.46
CA VAL A 156 -6.03 -9.76 7.99
C VAL A 156 -4.87 -9.36 8.89
N ILE A 157 -3.71 -9.16 8.28
CA ILE A 157 -2.52 -8.61 8.92
C ILE A 157 -2.35 -7.21 8.35
N THR A 158 -2.30 -6.20 9.19
CA THR A 158 -2.23 -4.79 8.77
C THR A 158 -0.88 -4.19 9.08
N ASP A 159 -0.51 -3.17 8.31
CA ASP A 159 0.62 -2.28 8.59
C ASP A 159 1.96 -3.04 8.73
N LEU A 160 2.45 -3.60 7.62
CA LEU A 160 3.74 -4.29 7.56
C LEU A 160 4.91 -3.35 7.20
N GLY A 161 4.62 -2.05 7.07
CA GLY A 161 5.60 -1.01 6.84
C GLY A 161 6.00 -0.81 5.38
N CYS A 162 7.03 0.03 5.21
CA CYS A 162 7.52 0.48 3.91
C CYS A 162 8.60 -0.43 3.31
N ILE A 163 8.45 -0.72 2.02
CA ILE A 163 9.47 -1.34 1.18
C ILE A 163 10.14 -0.22 0.40
N GLU A 164 11.39 0.03 0.72
CA GLU A 164 12.20 1.02 0.02
C GLU A 164 12.84 0.42 -1.24
N VAL A 165 13.10 1.28 -2.23
CA VAL A 165 13.94 0.93 -3.38
C VAL A 165 15.35 1.44 -3.07
N PRO A 166 16.34 0.57 -2.82
CA PRO A 166 17.69 1.01 -2.47
C PRO A 166 18.30 1.90 -3.55
N THR A 167 19.08 2.91 -3.14
CA THR A 167 19.77 3.79 -4.08
C THR A 167 20.68 2.98 -5.01
N GLY A 168 20.44 3.07 -6.33
CA GLY A 168 21.17 2.33 -7.35
C GLY A 168 20.57 0.96 -7.70
N ALA A 169 19.51 0.52 -7.02
CA ALA A 169 18.71 -0.63 -7.41
C ALA A 169 17.54 -0.19 -8.32
N ALA A 170 17.12 -1.08 -9.22
CA ALA A 170 15.95 -0.83 -10.07
C ALA A 170 14.62 -1.19 -9.36
N TYR A 171 14.69 -1.99 -8.30
CA TYR A 171 13.52 -2.53 -7.61
C TYR A 171 13.81 -2.69 -6.10
N GLY A 172 12.78 -2.46 -5.28
CA GLY A 172 12.69 -3.00 -3.94
C GLY A 172 12.05 -4.39 -3.99
N SER A 173 12.17 -5.16 -2.92
CA SER A 173 11.65 -6.53 -2.85
C SER A 173 11.13 -6.83 -1.47
N PHE A 174 10.13 -7.69 -1.33
CA PHE A 174 9.79 -8.29 -0.04
C PHE A 174 9.45 -9.76 -0.20
N GLN A 175 9.41 -10.45 0.93
CA GLN A 175 9.04 -11.85 1.01
C GLN A 175 7.98 -12.05 2.10
N LEU A 176 7.01 -12.91 1.79
CA LEU A 176 5.99 -13.37 2.72
C LEU A 176 6.08 -14.89 2.84
N MET A 177 6.12 -15.38 4.07
CA MET A 177 6.19 -16.80 4.38
C MET A 177 5.00 -17.21 5.23
N LEU A 178 4.33 -18.28 4.81
CA LEU A 178 3.18 -18.90 5.46
C LEU A 178 3.60 -20.25 6.02
N GLN A 179 3.43 -20.45 7.32
CA GLN A 179 3.81 -21.67 8.03
C GLN A 179 2.64 -22.18 8.87
N PRO A 180 1.68 -22.90 8.26
CA PRO A 180 0.73 -23.71 9.01
C PRO A 180 1.44 -24.75 9.89
N TYR A 181 0.96 -24.91 11.11
CA TYR A 181 1.49 -25.88 12.07
C TYR A 181 0.42 -26.30 13.08
N SER A 182 0.78 -27.19 14.01
CA SER A 182 -0.13 -27.68 15.06
C SER A 182 -1.31 -28.48 14.47
N GLY A 183 -1.02 -29.50 13.67
CA GLY A 183 -2.01 -30.41 13.10
C GLY A 183 -1.58 -31.88 13.23
N ASN A 184 -2.51 -32.78 12.94
CA ASN A 184 -2.32 -34.24 12.99
C ASN A 184 -2.27 -34.88 11.58
N GLY A 185 -1.77 -34.12 10.59
CA GLY A 185 -1.42 -34.65 9.26
C GLY A 185 -2.47 -34.45 8.16
N ASP A 186 -3.59 -33.80 8.44
CA ASP A 186 -4.61 -33.48 7.44
C ASP A 186 -4.40 -32.07 6.83
N ASN A 187 -5.27 -31.70 5.91
CA ASN A 187 -5.04 -30.64 4.94
C ASN A 187 -5.15 -29.23 5.53
N TRP A 188 -4.31 -28.33 5.03
CA TRP A 188 -4.55 -26.89 5.05
C TRP A 188 -5.03 -26.43 3.68
N LEU A 189 -6.11 -25.65 3.64
CA LEU A 189 -6.67 -25.11 2.40
C LEU A 189 -6.53 -23.59 2.38
N LEU A 190 -5.96 -23.07 1.30
CA LEU A 190 -5.74 -21.66 1.04
C LEU A 190 -6.51 -21.25 -0.22
N ASP A 191 -7.43 -20.31 -0.11
CA ASP A 191 -8.38 -19.93 -1.17
C ASP A 191 -8.05 -18.59 -1.84
N GLU A 192 -7.68 -17.59 -1.03
CA GLU A 192 -7.20 -16.30 -1.54
C GLU A 192 -6.03 -15.82 -0.69
N LEU A 193 -5.04 -15.21 -1.35
CA LEU A 193 -4.02 -14.40 -0.70
C LEU A 193 -3.91 -13.06 -1.42
N ARG A 194 -4.16 -11.98 -0.70
CA ARG A 194 -4.14 -10.62 -1.26
C ARG A 194 -3.22 -9.72 -0.47
N ILE A 195 -2.31 -9.04 -1.16
CA ILE A 195 -1.46 -8.00 -0.59
C ILE A 195 -1.91 -6.66 -1.15
N VAL A 196 -2.24 -5.74 -0.25
CA VAL A 196 -2.65 -4.37 -0.57
C VAL A 196 -1.56 -3.43 -0.10
N GLY A 197 -1.15 -2.52 -0.98
CA GLY A 197 -0.21 -1.48 -0.64
C GLY A 197 -0.61 -0.10 -1.16
N SER A 198 0.06 0.90 -0.63
CA SER A 198 -0.06 2.30 -1.00
C SER A 198 1.34 2.88 -1.17
N PRO A 199 1.54 3.96 -1.94
CA PRO A 199 2.86 4.57 -2.03
C PRO A 199 3.39 4.96 -0.64
N CYS A 200 4.64 4.60 -0.34
CA CYS A 200 5.26 5.08 0.89
C CYS A 200 5.26 6.61 0.90
N SER A 201 4.72 7.20 1.96
CA SER A 201 4.77 8.65 2.14
C SER A 201 6.22 9.07 2.38
N THR A 202 6.96 9.37 1.32
CA THR A 202 8.16 10.23 1.40
C THR A 202 7.77 11.70 1.59
N THR A 203 6.47 12.00 1.52
CA THR A 203 5.95 13.27 1.99
C THR A 203 6.10 13.26 3.50
N THR A 204 7.17 13.89 3.98
CA THR A 204 7.08 14.72 5.18
C THR A 204 5.67 15.31 5.14
N THR A 205 4.81 14.99 6.10
CA THR A 205 3.69 15.86 6.43
C THR A 205 4.26 17.14 7.07
N GLY A 206 5.30 17.71 6.47
CA GLY A 206 5.42 19.13 6.37
C GLY A 206 4.20 19.50 5.57
N ILE A 207 3.14 19.90 6.27
CA ILE A 207 2.44 21.10 5.85
C ILE A 207 3.55 22.00 5.34
N ALA A 208 3.60 22.25 4.03
CA ALA A 208 4.40 23.34 3.54
C ALA A 208 3.79 24.54 4.27
N GLU A 209 4.39 24.92 5.40
CA GLU A 209 4.10 26.17 6.02
C GLU A 209 4.47 27.15 4.92
N TYR A 210 3.44 27.58 4.22
CA TYR A 210 3.54 28.72 3.36
C TYR A 210 3.68 29.87 4.34
N THR A 211 4.89 30.06 4.88
CA THR A 211 5.29 31.30 5.48
C THR A 211 5.15 32.28 4.33
N ARG A 212 4.00 32.96 4.27
CA ARG A 212 3.91 34.18 3.49
C ARG A 212 4.93 35.09 4.14
N TYR A 213 6.14 35.11 3.59
CA TYR A 213 6.93 36.32 3.63
C TYR A 213 6.06 37.37 2.98
N SER A 214 5.43 38.20 3.82
CA SER A 214 4.68 39.36 3.34
C SER A 214 5.70 40.38 2.85
N ASP A 215 6.30 40.13 1.68
CA ASP A 215 7.13 41.11 0.96
C ASP A 215 6.27 42.18 0.27
N ARG A 216 5.18 42.58 0.94
CA ARG A 216 4.43 43.78 0.63
C ARG A 216 4.25 44.52 1.94
N ALA A 217 5.19 45.41 2.24
CA ALA A 217 4.91 46.53 3.11
C ALA A 217 3.64 47.21 2.55
N GLY A 218 2.53 47.09 3.28
CA GLY A 218 1.31 47.78 2.93
C GLY A 218 1.58 49.28 2.91
N THR A 219 0.87 50.00 2.03
CA THR A 219 0.91 51.46 1.97
C THR A 219 0.60 52.04 3.35
N TYR A 220 1.48 52.88 3.89
CA TYR A 220 1.23 53.58 5.14
C TYR A 220 0.21 54.70 4.91
N TYR A 221 -0.57 55.03 5.93
CA TYR A 221 -1.55 56.12 5.86
C TYR A 221 -1.24 57.17 6.93
N ASP A 222 -1.43 58.45 6.59
CA ASP A 222 -1.34 59.54 7.56
C ASP A 222 -2.58 59.60 8.47
N VAL A 223 -2.56 60.48 9.48
CA VAL A 223 -3.66 60.69 10.43
C VAL A 223 -4.96 61.15 9.75
N LEU A 224 -4.89 61.59 8.48
CA LEU A 224 -6.03 62.02 7.65
C LEU A 224 -6.45 60.95 6.62
N GLY A 225 -5.87 59.74 6.68
CA GLY A 225 -6.23 58.61 5.83
C GLY A 225 -5.67 58.67 4.40
N ARG A 226 -4.63 59.47 4.15
CA ARG A 226 -3.98 59.58 2.82
C ARG A 226 -2.77 58.65 2.73
N PRO A 227 -2.52 58.01 1.57
CA PRO A 227 -1.37 57.13 1.40
C PRO A 227 -0.06 57.93 1.45
N VAL A 228 0.82 57.59 2.39
CA VAL A 228 2.22 58.01 2.43
C VAL A 228 3.06 56.87 1.88
N GLY A 229 4.04 57.19 1.03
CA GLY A 229 4.85 56.22 0.30
C GLY A 229 5.72 55.32 1.20
N ASN A 230 6.87 54.89 0.69
CA ASN A 230 7.71 53.90 1.38
C ASN A 230 8.53 54.48 2.56
N ASP A 231 8.51 55.80 2.75
CA ASP A 231 9.23 56.46 3.84
C ASP A 231 8.28 56.82 4.98
N PRO A 232 8.52 56.34 6.22
CA PRO A 232 7.70 56.72 7.36
C PRO A 232 7.92 58.20 7.67
N ALA A 233 6.88 59.03 7.46
CA ALA A 233 6.88 60.41 7.94
C ALA A 233 6.91 60.42 9.49
N PRO A 234 7.58 61.39 10.15
CA PRO A 234 7.65 61.45 11.61
C PRO A 234 6.26 61.69 12.23
N GLY A 235 5.69 60.68 12.88
CA GLY A 235 4.39 60.74 13.55
C GLY A 235 3.82 59.34 13.79
N VAL A 236 3.09 59.15 14.89
CA VAL A 236 2.59 57.85 15.37
C VAL A 236 1.64 57.18 14.35
N TYR A 237 1.93 55.94 13.97
CA TYR A 237 1.08 55.08 13.14
C TYR A 237 0.36 54.04 14.01
N GLY A 238 -0.97 54.06 14.00
CA GLY A 238 -1.80 52.97 14.52
C GLY A 238 -2.16 51.99 13.41
N PRO A 239 -2.32 50.69 13.70
CA PRO A 239 -2.92 49.77 12.75
C PRO A 239 -4.34 50.25 12.40
N ALA A 240 -4.75 50.02 11.15
CA ALA A 240 -6.12 50.30 10.70
C ALA A 240 -7.14 49.76 11.73
N PRO A 241 -8.22 50.50 12.06
CA PRO A 241 -9.24 49.99 12.98
C PRO A 241 -9.90 48.77 12.33
N GLY A 242 -9.50 47.58 12.78
CA GLY A 242 -10.03 46.32 12.25
C GLY A 242 -9.26 45.03 12.51
N VAL A 243 -8.07 45.03 13.13
CA VAL A 243 -7.37 43.78 13.50
C VAL A 243 -6.72 43.96 14.88
N TYR A 244 -7.04 43.18 15.92
CA TYR A 244 -6.66 41.78 16.14
C TYR A 244 -7.46 41.20 17.35
N ASN A 245 -7.75 39.89 17.45
CA ASN A 245 -6.84 38.94 18.10
C ASN A 245 -7.34 37.48 18.01
N GLY A 246 -6.42 36.57 17.66
CA GLY A 246 -6.49 35.15 18.04
C GLY A 246 -6.41 34.15 16.87
N PRO A 247 -5.72 33.00 17.05
CA PRO A 247 -5.69 31.94 16.04
C PRO A 247 -7.07 31.28 15.94
N GLN A 248 -7.83 31.57 14.90
CA GLN A 248 -9.02 30.80 14.57
C GLN A 248 -8.63 29.60 13.72
N ARG A 249 -8.68 28.41 14.33
CA ARG A 249 -8.74 27.14 13.62
C ARG A 249 -9.99 27.13 12.74
N VAL A 250 -9.81 27.34 11.44
CA VAL A 250 -10.85 27.04 10.45
C VAL A 250 -10.58 25.62 9.95
N VAL A 251 -11.27 24.66 10.57
CA VAL A 251 -11.40 23.30 10.04
C VAL A 251 -12.30 23.39 8.81
N ARG A 252 -11.76 23.13 7.61
CA ARG A 252 -12.58 22.77 6.45
C ARG A 252 -12.47 21.26 6.26
N VAL A 253 -13.59 20.60 6.50
CA VAL A 253 -13.84 19.24 6.02
C VAL A 253 -14.09 19.36 4.51
N ASN A 254 -13.24 18.72 3.72
CA ASN A 254 -13.56 18.29 2.37
C ASN A 254 -13.43 16.77 2.35
#